data_AF-A0A154ILU4-F1
#
_entry.id   AF-A0A154ILU4-F1
#
_cell.length_a   1.000
_cell.length_b   1.000
_cell.length_c   1.000
_cell.angle_alpha   90.00
_cell.angle_beta   90.00
_cell.angle_gamma   90.00
#
_symmetry.space_group_name_H-M   'P 1'
#
loop_
_entity.id
_entity.type
_entity.pdbx_description
1 polymer ?
#
loop_
_entity_poly.entity_id
_entity_poly.type
_entity_poly.pdbx_seq_one_letter_code
_entity_poly.pdbx_strand_id
1 'polypeptide(L)'
;MAASSQSGSGKKFWLLGGGVLLVIALYTGGWFYAASALKNTVLKAIAPRDQAGVSGECSDIEFRGYPFRIGLFCSKIDVDDNVNGVSATFGALRSAAQVYAPGNIVWELDSPAEIRTSNGLSISAQWTDLQASLATRLQGVDRSSTVIEGLKAMAVSSYTGQTMSFDAARTEIHLRQNGADLDGAISVQDANAAIKDWPQIFPKLSASIDLTVAGKAGLIDGSDRNGLNGATGDLRRIVADIGDGKVMTLTGPFSFDEQGLLSGKFKLEIEQLGPWGDSLKQAFPDIASTVNTATKLLKALAGGGDKVSVDLVVDRGNATVSGFIPLGRIPPI
;
A
#
# COMPACT_ATOMS: atom_id res chain seq x y z
N MET A 1 13.85 77.72 -16.06
CA MET A 1 13.58 76.50 -16.86
C MET A 1 14.35 75.36 -16.21
N ALA A 2 13.64 74.32 -15.77
CA ALA A 2 14.19 73.23 -14.97
C ALA A 2 14.91 72.20 -15.86
N ALA A 3 16.14 71.85 -15.52
CA ALA A 3 16.87 70.74 -16.13
C ALA A 3 16.55 69.46 -15.35
N SER A 4 15.85 68.53 -16.01
CA SER A 4 15.52 67.22 -15.45
C SER A 4 16.76 66.33 -15.40
N SER A 5 17.28 66.13 -14.19
CA SER A 5 18.31 65.13 -13.91
C SER A 5 17.70 63.73 -13.92
N GLN A 6 17.86 63.00 -15.02
CA GLN A 6 17.42 61.59 -15.11
C GLN A 6 18.51 60.74 -15.78
N SER A 7 19.66 60.56 -15.14
CA SER A 7 20.76 59.71 -15.70
C SER A 7 21.41 58.74 -14.72
N GLY A 8 20.82 58.49 -13.56
CA GLY A 8 21.30 57.47 -12.59
C GLY A 8 20.54 56.15 -12.63
N SER A 9 19.35 56.13 -13.22
CA SER A 9 18.41 55.02 -13.10
C SER A 9 18.60 53.95 -14.18
N GLY A 10 18.82 54.34 -15.45
CA GLY A 10 18.90 53.42 -16.59
C GLY A 10 20.07 52.42 -16.54
N LYS A 11 21.26 52.85 -16.09
CA LYS A 11 22.41 51.95 -15.88
C LYS A 11 22.16 50.94 -14.76
N LYS A 12 21.48 51.35 -13.68
CA LYS A 12 21.08 50.45 -12.59
C LYS A 12 20.04 49.44 -13.07
N PHE A 13 19.06 49.85 -13.86
CA PHE A 13 18.09 48.93 -14.47
C PHE A 13 18.72 47.94 -15.45
N TRP A 14 19.72 48.35 -16.23
CA TRP A 14 20.43 47.44 -17.14
C TRP A 14 21.35 46.46 -16.40
N LEU A 15 22.03 46.91 -15.35
CA LEU A 15 22.80 46.04 -14.45
C LEU A 15 21.91 45.06 -13.70
N LEU A 16 20.74 45.51 -13.21
CA LEU A 16 19.74 44.65 -12.59
C LEU A 16 19.18 43.65 -13.60
N GLY A 17 18.85 44.09 -14.82
CA GLY A 17 18.39 43.21 -15.89
C GLY A 17 19.44 42.15 -16.27
N GLY A 18 20.70 42.55 -16.43
CA GLY A 18 21.80 41.63 -16.67
C GLY A 18 22.04 40.65 -15.52
N GLY A 19 21.94 41.12 -14.27
CA GLY A 19 22.03 40.28 -13.08
C GLY A 19 20.90 39.25 -13.00
N VAL A 20 19.66 39.67 -13.26
CA VAL A 20 18.49 38.78 -13.32
C VAL A 20 18.66 37.73 -14.42
N LEU A 21 19.09 38.14 -15.62
CA LEU A 21 19.37 37.20 -16.72
C LEU A 21 20.46 36.20 -16.37
N LEU A 22 21.53 36.63 -15.69
CA LEU A 22 22.60 35.75 -15.23
C LEU A 22 22.09 34.74 -14.20
N VAL A 23 21.29 35.17 -13.23
CA VAL A 23 20.67 34.27 -12.24
C VAL A 23 19.75 33.25 -12.92
N ILE A 24 18.93 33.68 -13.88
CA ILE A 24 18.06 32.78 -14.67
C ILE A 24 18.91 31.78 -15.45
N ALA A 25 19.98 32.22 -16.12
CA ALA A 25 20.87 31.35 -16.88
C ALA A 25 21.57 30.32 -15.99
N LEU A 26 22.09 30.74 -14.83
CA LEU A 26 22.70 29.84 -13.85
C LEU A 26 21.68 28.84 -13.29
N TYR A 27 20.48 29.30 -12.94
CA TYR A 27 19.40 28.44 -12.46
C TYR A 27 19.00 27.40 -13.52
N THR A 28 18.83 27.85 -14.77
CA THR A 28 18.50 26.98 -15.90
C THR A 28 19.58 25.92 -16.09
N GLY A 29 20.86 26.31 -16.12
CA GLY A 29 21.98 25.39 -16.22
C GLY A 29 22.02 24.39 -15.06
N GLY A 30 21.83 24.87 -13.83
CA GLY A 30 21.78 24.03 -12.63
C GLY A 30 20.64 23.01 -12.65
N TRP A 31 19.44 23.42 -13.11
CA TRP A 31 18.28 22.53 -13.22
C TRP A 31 18.54 21.41 -14.23
N PHE A 32 19.05 21.73 -15.43
CA PHE A 32 19.35 20.72 -16.45
C PHE A 32 20.50 19.79 -16.01
N TYR A 33 21.49 20.30 -15.30
CA TYR A 33 22.55 19.48 -14.71
C TYR A 33 21.97 18.49 -13.68
N ALA A 34 21.12 18.96 -12.76
CA ALA A 34 20.48 18.12 -11.75
C ALA A 34 19.59 17.03 -12.39
N ALA A 35 18.80 17.39 -13.40
CA ALA A 35 17.97 16.44 -14.15
C ALA A 35 18.83 15.36 -14.85
N SER A 36 19.95 15.76 -15.47
CA SER A 36 20.88 14.83 -16.12
C SER A 36 21.61 13.91 -15.12
N ALA A 37 22.05 14.45 -13.99
CA ALA A 37 22.67 13.67 -12.92
C ALA A 37 21.69 12.65 -12.34
N LEU A 38 20.43 13.04 -12.12
CA LEU A 38 19.38 12.15 -11.64
C LEU A 38 19.08 11.04 -12.66
N LYS A 39 19.00 11.38 -13.95
CA LYS A 39 18.85 10.39 -15.04
C LYS A 39 19.93 9.32 -14.98
N ASN A 40 21.19 9.73 -14.87
CA ASN A 40 22.31 8.79 -14.82
C ASN A 40 22.28 7.92 -13.57
N THR A 41 21.88 8.46 -12.42
CA THR A 41 21.76 7.71 -11.17
C THR A 41 20.64 6.68 -11.25
N VAL A 42 19.46 7.06 -11.75
CA VAL A 42 18.32 6.14 -11.93
C VAL A 42 18.69 5.03 -12.90
N LEU A 43 19.26 5.36 -14.06
CA LEU A 43 19.70 4.37 -15.05
C LEU A 43 20.73 3.39 -14.47
N LYS A 44 21.69 3.86 -13.68
CA LYS A 44 22.66 3.00 -12.97
C LYS A 44 22.03 2.16 -11.85
N ALA A 45 20.92 2.62 -11.28
CA ALA A 45 20.20 1.89 -10.24
C ALA A 45 19.39 0.73 -10.81
N ILE A 46 18.75 0.93 -11.97
CA ILE A 46 17.89 -0.06 -12.64
C ILE A 46 18.64 -0.96 -13.64
N ALA A 47 19.84 -0.55 -14.06
CA ALA A 47 20.67 -1.36 -14.94
C ALA A 47 20.93 -2.75 -14.33
N PRO A 48 20.97 -3.81 -15.17
CA PRO A 48 21.24 -5.17 -14.70
C PRO A 48 22.51 -5.19 -13.86
N ARG A 49 22.39 -5.58 -12.60
CA ARG A 49 23.55 -5.87 -11.74
C ARG A 49 23.72 -7.37 -11.69
N ASP A 50 24.86 -7.84 -12.17
CA ASP A 50 25.23 -9.27 -12.25
C ASP A 50 25.06 -10.03 -10.92
N GLN A 51 25.04 -9.33 -9.78
CA GLN A 51 24.92 -9.92 -8.44
C GLN A 51 23.53 -9.84 -7.81
N ALA A 52 22.61 -9.01 -8.32
CA ALA A 52 21.30 -8.82 -7.72
C ALA A 52 20.20 -9.62 -8.43
N GLY A 53 20.40 -10.00 -9.70
CA GLY A 53 19.45 -10.82 -10.47
C GLY A 53 18.12 -10.16 -10.82
N VAL A 54 17.88 -8.94 -10.33
CA VAL A 54 16.75 -8.08 -10.68
C VAL A 54 17.23 -7.03 -11.68
N SER A 55 16.54 -6.93 -12.81
CA SER A 55 16.71 -5.86 -13.79
C SER A 55 15.42 -5.08 -13.96
N GLY A 56 15.53 -3.79 -14.23
CA GLY A 56 14.39 -2.91 -14.48
C GLY A 56 14.63 -2.07 -15.71
N GLU A 57 13.65 -1.97 -16.59
CA GLU A 57 13.66 -1.12 -17.76
C GLU A 57 12.53 -0.08 -17.69
N CYS A 58 12.87 1.16 -18.03
CA CYS A 58 11.96 2.29 -18.09
C CYS A 58 11.98 2.83 -19.52
N SER A 59 10.97 2.46 -20.31
CA SER A 59 10.93 2.81 -21.74
C SER A 59 10.71 4.31 -21.93
N ASP A 60 11.38 4.88 -22.93
CA ASP A 60 11.30 6.31 -23.29
C ASP A 60 11.58 7.26 -22.12
N ILE A 61 12.57 6.93 -21.29
CA ILE A 61 12.90 7.68 -20.08
C ILE A 61 13.20 9.17 -20.35
N GLU A 62 12.36 10.02 -19.79
CA GLU A 62 12.45 11.47 -19.91
C GLU A 62 12.36 12.16 -18.55
N PHE A 63 13.11 13.25 -18.38
CA PHE A 63 13.05 14.11 -17.21
C PHE A 63 12.44 15.45 -17.60
N ARG A 64 11.29 15.79 -17.01
CA ARG A 64 10.54 17.02 -17.29
C ARG A 64 10.31 17.81 -15.99
N GLY A 65 9.81 19.05 -16.11
CA GLY A 65 9.32 19.80 -14.95
C GLY A 65 9.91 21.19 -14.71
N TYR A 66 10.81 21.65 -15.59
CA TYR A 66 11.38 22.99 -15.49
C TYR A 66 10.27 24.07 -15.42
N PRO A 67 10.41 25.11 -14.57
CA PRO A 67 11.53 25.35 -13.65
C PRO A 67 11.34 24.78 -12.23
N PHE A 68 10.14 24.34 -11.85
CA PHE A 68 9.80 24.18 -10.43
C PHE A 68 9.83 22.75 -9.90
N ARG A 69 9.83 21.76 -10.78
CA ARG A 69 9.82 20.33 -10.42
C ARG A 69 10.80 19.54 -11.26
N ILE A 70 11.21 18.37 -10.78
CA ILE A 70 11.96 17.38 -11.55
C ILE A 70 11.14 16.09 -11.45
N GLY A 71 10.71 15.59 -12.59
CA GLY A 71 9.89 14.40 -12.68
C GLY A 71 10.43 13.40 -13.70
N LEU A 72 10.33 12.11 -13.37
CA LEU A 72 10.68 11.00 -14.23
C LEU A 72 9.42 10.50 -14.95
N PHE A 73 9.49 10.41 -16.27
CA PHE A 73 8.40 9.94 -17.12
C PHE A 73 8.90 8.75 -17.95
N CYS A 74 8.13 7.66 -17.96
CA CYS A 74 8.35 6.51 -18.83
C CYS A 74 7.03 6.03 -19.41
N SER A 75 7.06 5.53 -20.65
CA SER A 75 5.88 5.01 -21.33
C SER A 75 5.47 3.62 -20.83
N LYS A 76 6.43 2.87 -20.28
CA LYS A 76 6.28 1.50 -19.79
C LYS A 76 7.36 1.18 -18.76
N ILE A 77 7.05 0.34 -17.78
CA ILE A 77 8.04 -0.26 -16.88
C ILE A 77 8.03 -1.77 -17.06
N ASP A 78 9.22 -2.34 -17.18
CA ASP A 78 9.43 -3.78 -17.13
C ASP A 78 10.41 -4.09 -15.98
N VAL A 79 10.09 -5.12 -15.20
CA VAL A 79 10.91 -5.64 -14.10
C VAL A 79 11.07 -7.13 -14.32
N ASP A 80 12.30 -7.60 -14.27
CA ASP A 80 12.65 -9.00 -14.41
C ASP A 80 13.59 -9.43 -13.28
N ASP A 81 13.04 -10.21 -12.36
CA ASP A 81 13.75 -10.87 -11.27
C ASP A 81 14.02 -12.32 -11.67
N ASN A 82 15.22 -12.56 -12.19
CA ASN A 82 15.66 -13.88 -12.63
C ASN A 82 15.97 -14.82 -11.45
N VAL A 83 16.18 -14.28 -10.25
CA VAL A 83 16.52 -15.08 -9.05
C VAL A 83 15.27 -15.70 -8.46
N ASN A 84 14.21 -14.91 -8.32
CA ASN A 84 12.91 -15.40 -7.84
C ASN A 84 11.99 -15.85 -8.97
N GLY A 85 12.42 -15.67 -10.22
CA GLY A 85 11.66 -16.01 -11.43
C GLY A 85 10.36 -15.23 -11.51
N VAL A 86 10.40 -13.92 -11.29
CA VAL A 86 9.23 -13.03 -11.35
C VAL A 86 9.48 -11.98 -12.42
N SER A 87 8.58 -11.86 -13.38
CA SER A 87 8.56 -10.78 -14.36
C SER A 87 7.30 -9.94 -14.15
N ALA A 88 7.44 -8.62 -14.21
CA ALA A 88 6.33 -7.70 -14.05
C ALA A 88 6.42 -6.59 -15.08
N THR A 89 5.30 -6.28 -15.71
CA THR A 89 5.15 -5.18 -16.67
C THR A 89 4.07 -4.25 -16.17
N PHE A 90 4.29 -2.93 -16.30
CA PHE A 90 3.34 -1.89 -15.93
C PHE A 90 3.23 -0.86 -17.06
N GLY A 91 2.15 -0.07 -17.04
CA GLY A 91 1.96 1.04 -17.95
C GLY A 91 2.91 2.21 -17.68
N ALA A 92 2.51 3.40 -18.14
CA ALA A 92 3.33 4.59 -18.00
C ALA A 92 3.53 4.99 -16.53
N LEU A 93 4.74 5.44 -16.20
CA LEU A 93 5.09 5.99 -14.89
C LEU A 93 5.32 7.48 -15.02
N ARG A 94 4.77 8.23 -14.08
CA ARG A 94 4.88 9.68 -14.03
C ARG A 94 5.18 10.09 -12.60
N SER A 95 6.41 10.52 -12.31
CA SER A 95 6.80 10.99 -10.99
C SER A 95 7.13 12.48 -10.99
N ALA A 96 7.09 13.11 -9.82
CA ALA A 96 7.52 14.49 -9.62
C ALA A 96 8.00 14.73 -8.20
N ALA A 97 9.08 15.49 -8.08
CA ALA A 97 9.53 16.11 -6.84
C ALA A 97 9.71 17.62 -7.06
N GLN A 98 9.35 18.44 -6.08
CA GLN A 98 9.49 19.90 -6.16
C GLN A 98 10.95 20.29 -5.90
N VAL A 99 11.50 21.24 -6.65
CA VAL A 99 12.89 21.71 -6.47
C VAL A 99 13.11 22.32 -5.09
N TYR A 100 12.11 23.02 -4.55
CA TYR A 100 12.13 23.63 -3.21
C TYR A 100 11.74 22.67 -2.08
N ALA A 101 11.26 21.47 -2.41
CA ALA A 101 10.88 20.44 -1.44
C ALA A 101 11.16 19.03 -2.02
N PRO A 102 12.43 18.68 -2.26
CA PRO A 102 12.81 17.45 -2.97
C PRO A 102 12.48 16.17 -2.20
N GLY A 103 12.27 16.28 -0.89
CA GLY A 103 11.85 15.15 -0.06
C GLY A 103 10.38 14.75 -0.22
N ASN A 104 9.57 15.55 -0.92
CA ASN A 104 8.18 15.20 -1.23
C ASN A 104 8.10 14.72 -2.68
N ILE A 105 7.92 13.42 -2.85
CA ILE A 105 7.88 12.75 -4.14
C ILE A 105 6.46 12.24 -4.34
N VAL A 106 5.88 12.50 -5.49
CA VAL A 106 4.62 11.91 -5.92
C VAL A 106 4.84 11.12 -7.19
N TRP A 107 4.12 10.02 -7.37
CA TRP A 107 4.11 9.28 -8.62
C TRP A 107 2.75 8.68 -8.91
N GLU A 108 2.49 8.55 -10.20
CA GLU A 108 1.31 7.91 -10.75
C GLU A 108 1.78 6.78 -11.66
N LEU A 109 1.08 5.66 -11.59
CA LEU A 109 1.38 4.48 -12.40
C LEU A 109 0.13 4.10 -13.18
N ASP A 110 0.24 4.00 -14.49
CA ASP A 110 -0.88 3.64 -15.35
C ASP A 110 -1.01 2.12 -15.48
N SER A 111 -2.25 1.66 -15.64
CA SER A 111 -2.57 0.28 -15.95
C SER A 111 -2.43 -0.01 -17.47
N PRO A 112 -2.36 -1.27 -17.92
CA PRO A 112 -2.41 -2.52 -17.15
C PRO A 112 -1.09 -2.85 -16.45
N ALA A 113 -1.18 -3.70 -15.43
CA ALA A 113 -0.05 -4.46 -14.91
C ALA A 113 -0.21 -5.94 -15.25
N GLU A 114 0.90 -6.58 -15.57
CA GLU A 114 0.98 -8.03 -15.76
C GLU A 114 2.18 -8.57 -14.99
N ILE A 115 1.94 -9.50 -14.08
CA ILE A 115 2.97 -10.14 -13.26
C ILE A 115 2.92 -11.63 -13.57
N ARG A 116 4.05 -12.20 -13.97
CA ARG A 116 4.19 -13.63 -14.24
C ARG A 116 5.32 -14.19 -13.40
N THR A 117 5.11 -15.39 -12.92
CA THR A 117 6.06 -16.10 -12.08
C THR A 117 6.45 -17.43 -12.70
N SER A 118 7.65 -17.89 -12.41
CA SER A 118 8.20 -19.17 -12.87
C SER A 118 7.41 -20.36 -12.30
N ASN A 119 6.74 -20.18 -11.16
CA ASN A 119 5.82 -21.15 -10.57
C ASN A 119 4.42 -21.12 -11.21
N GLY A 120 4.27 -20.55 -12.41
CA GLY A 120 3.05 -20.67 -13.19
C GLY A 120 1.88 -19.79 -12.73
N LEU A 121 2.08 -18.88 -11.79
CA LEU A 121 1.08 -17.86 -11.47
C LEU A 121 1.22 -16.66 -12.41
N SER A 122 0.12 -16.28 -13.06
CA SER A 122 0.00 -15.06 -13.86
C SER A 122 -1.09 -14.16 -13.26
N ILE A 123 -0.75 -12.91 -12.99
CA ILE A 123 -1.66 -11.90 -12.43
C ILE A 123 -1.75 -10.76 -13.45
N SER A 124 -2.95 -10.45 -13.91
CA SER A 124 -3.24 -9.25 -14.69
C SER A 124 -4.06 -8.29 -13.82
N ALA A 125 -3.71 -7.01 -13.83
CA ALA A 125 -4.42 -6.00 -13.06
C ALA A 125 -4.67 -4.74 -13.89
N GLN A 126 -5.82 -4.13 -13.68
CA GLN A 126 -6.24 -2.87 -14.27
C GLN A 126 -6.78 -1.97 -13.16
N TRP A 127 -6.56 -0.67 -13.28
CA TRP A 127 -7.09 0.34 -12.38
C TRP A 127 -7.34 1.61 -13.18
N THR A 128 -8.19 2.48 -12.62
CA THR A 128 -8.53 3.77 -13.24
C THR A 128 -7.48 4.83 -12.92
N ASP A 129 -7.03 4.85 -11.67
CA ASP A 129 -6.04 5.80 -11.17
C ASP A 129 -5.23 5.13 -10.06
N LEU A 130 -3.91 5.30 -10.08
CA LEU A 130 -3.02 4.88 -9.00
C LEU A 130 -2.07 6.02 -8.72
N GLN A 131 -2.19 6.59 -7.54
CA GLN A 131 -1.34 7.67 -7.06
C GLN A 131 -0.64 7.23 -5.79
N ALA A 132 0.63 7.56 -5.69
CA ALA A 132 1.39 7.34 -4.49
C ALA A 132 2.30 8.53 -4.19
N SER A 133 2.65 8.67 -2.93
CA SER A 133 3.49 9.75 -2.45
C SER A 133 4.41 9.27 -1.33
N LEU A 134 5.53 9.97 -1.20
CA LEU A 134 6.56 9.74 -0.22
C LEU A 134 7.02 11.09 0.32
N ALA A 135 7.11 11.19 1.64
CA ALA A 135 7.79 12.28 2.31
C ALA A 135 9.04 11.71 3.00
N THR A 136 10.21 12.26 2.70
CA THR A 136 11.48 11.86 3.31
C THR A 136 11.94 12.86 4.37
N ARG A 137 12.77 12.39 5.31
CA ARG A 137 13.51 13.22 6.27
C ARG A 137 15.00 13.12 5.99
N LEU A 138 15.84 13.78 6.81
CA LEU A 138 17.30 13.71 6.71
C LEU A 138 17.83 12.27 6.66
N GLN A 139 17.11 11.33 7.28
CA GLN A 139 17.34 9.90 7.19
C GLN A 139 16.00 9.19 6.94
N GLY A 140 15.92 8.44 5.85
CA GLY A 140 14.79 7.56 5.57
C GLY A 140 13.48 8.24 5.14
N VAL A 141 12.43 7.43 5.13
CA VAL A 141 11.07 7.83 4.75
C VAL A 141 10.25 8.14 6.00
N ASP A 142 9.65 9.33 6.07
CA ASP A 142 8.71 9.71 7.14
C ASP A 142 7.30 9.17 6.88
N ARG A 143 6.81 9.34 5.65
CA ARG A 143 5.44 8.98 5.27
C ARG A 143 5.39 8.39 3.87
N SER A 144 4.48 7.44 3.69
CA SER A 144 4.11 6.89 2.39
C SER A 144 2.60 6.81 2.33
N SER A 145 2.03 7.17 1.18
CA SER A 145 0.59 7.08 0.93
C SER A 145 0.37 6.57 -0.48
N THR A 146 -0.51 5.61 -0.65
CA THR A 146 -0.88 5.01 -1.93
C THR A 146 -2.40 4.91 -2.00
N VAL A 147 -2.97 5.35 -3.11
CA VAL A 147 -4.41 5.27 -3.41
C VAL A 147 -4.57 4.62 -4.78
N ILE A 148 -5.45 3.61 -4.85
CA ILE A 148 -5.78 2.89 -6.08
C ILE A 148 -7.29 2.94 -6.27
N GLU A 149 -7.74 3.49 -7.39
CA GLU A 149 -9.16 3.62 -7.73
C GLU A 149 -9.56 2.60 -8.81
N GLY A 150 -10.67 1.90 -8.57
CA GLY A 150 -11.28 0.95 -9.51
C GLY A 150 -10.38 -0.22 -9.89
N LEU A 151 -9.69 -0.82 -8.91
CA LEU A 151 -8.82 -1.96 -9.11
C LEU A 151 -9.62 -3.20 -9.57
N LYS A 152 -9.14 -3.86 -10.60
CA LYS A 152 -9.60 -5.15 -11.11
C LYS A 152 -8.40 -6.02 -11.40
N ALA A 153 -8.24 -7.10 -10.67
CA ALA A 153 -7.17 -8.07 -10.82
C ALA A 153 -7.73 -9.45 -11.17
N MET A 154 -6.98 -10.20 -11.96
CA MET A 154 -7.25 -11.60 -12.28
C MET A 154 -5.95 -12.38 -12.15
N ALA A 155 -5.95 -13.39 -11.28
CA ALA A 155 -4.88 -14.34 -11.09
C ALA A 155 -5.26 -15.68 -11.73
N VAL A 156 -4.32 -16.29 -12.45
CA VAL A 156 -4.46 -17.59 -13.11
C VAL A 156 -3.27 -18.47 -12.75
N SER A 157 -3.56 -19.67 -12.24
CA SER A 157 -2.55 -20.71 -12.02
C SER A 157 -2.48 -21.62 -13.24
N SER A 158 -1.32 -21.72 -13.88
CA SER A 158 -1.11 -22.59 -15.04
C SER A 158 -1.08 -24.08 -14.66
N TYR A 159 -0.74 -24.42 -13.41
CA TYR A 159 -0.73 -25.81 -12.94
C TYR A 159 -2.13 -26.38 -12.71
N THR A 160 -3.03 -25.58 -12.14
CA THR A 160 -4.38 -26.04 -11.78
C THR A 160 -5.46 -25.57 -12.76
N GLY A 161 -5.15 -24.56 -13.59
CA GLY A 161 -6.15 -23.86 -14.40
C GLY A 161 -7.11 -23.00 -13.56
N GLN A 162 -6.86 -22.87 -12.26
CA GLN A 162 -7.67 -22.09 -11.33
C GLN A 162 -7.54 -20.60 -11.65
N THR A 163 -8.68 -19.93 -11.75
CA THR A 163 -8.76 -18.49 -11.91
C THR A 163 -9.36 -17.86 -10.67
N MET A 164 -8.83 -16.72 -10.26
CA MET A 164 -9.37 -15.88 -9.21
C MET A 164 -9.45 -14.44 -9.72
N SER A 165 -10.59 -13.78 -9.56
CA SER A 165 -10.72 -12.36 -9.80
C SER A 165 -10.89 -11.63 -8.48
N PHE A 166 -10.35 -10.42 -8.41
CA PHE A 166 -10.49 -9.49 -7.31
C PHE A 166 -10.83 -8.12 -7.87
N ASP A 167 -11.87 -7.48 -7.37
CA ASP A 167 -12.21 -6.10 -7.73
C ASP A 167 -12.41 -5.27 -6.46
N ALA A 168 -12.04 -4.00 -6.49
CA ALA A 168 -12.25 -3.07 -5.39
C ALA A 168 -12.48 -1.66 -5.94
N ALA A 169 -13.45 -0.94 -5.37
CA ALA A 169 -13.74 0.43 -5.78
C ALA A 169 -12.60 1.38 -5.42
N ARG A 170 -12.04 1.23 -4.22
CA ARG A 170 -10.94 2.07 -3.72
C ARG A 170 -10.06 1.28 -2.76
N THR A 171 -8.75 1.41 -2.90
CA THR A 171 -7.76 0.87 -1.95
C THR A 171 -6.85 2.00 -1.50
N GLU A 172 -6.63 2.12 -0.20
CA GLU A 172 -5.73 3.12 0.38
C GLU A 172 -4.75 2.47 1.35
N ILE A 173 -3.49 2.88 1.28
CA ILE A 173 -2.42 2.44 2.16
C ILE A 173 -1.65 3.67 2.61
N HIS A 174 -1.62 3.92 3.91
CA HIS A 174 -0.93 5.04 4.53
C HIS A 174 0.01 4.53 5.62
N LEU A 175 1.29 4.85 5.49
CA LEU A 175 2.33 4.50 6.46
C LEU A 175 2.98 5.78 6.96
N ARG A 176 3.29 5.81 8.26
CA ARG A 176 3.97 6.95 8.88
C ARG A 176 4.88 6.48 10.01
N GLN A 177 6.08 7.04 10.06
CA GLN A 177 6.94 6.90 11.24
C GLN A 177 6.39 7.71 12.42
N ASN A 178 6.32 7.08 13.58
CA ASN A 178 5.95 7.69 14.85
C ASN A 178 7.08 7.45 15.87
N GLY A 179 8.11 8.30 15.84
CA GLY A 179 9.34 8.06 16.59
C GLY A 179 10.06 6.81 16.06
N ALA A 180 10.28 5.82 16.93
CA ALA A 180 10.84 4.52 16.54
C ALA A 180 9.79 3.54 15.98
N ASP A 181 8.51 3.88 16.09
CA ASP A 181 7.39 3.01 15.73
C ASP A 181 6.88 3.30 14.32
N LEU A 182 6.11 2.36 13.77
CA LEU A 182 5.43 2.51 12.49
C LEU A 182 3.91 2.54 12.71
N ASP A 183 3.27 3.64 12.35
CA ASP A 183 1.81 3.69 12.16
C ASP A 183 1.47 3.20 10.75
N GLY A 184 0.45 2.35 10.64
CA GLY A 184 -0.10 1.90 9.37
C GLY A 184 -1.62 1.97 9.36
N ALA A 185 -2.19 2.50 8.27
CA ALA A 185 -3.62 2.49 8.00
C ALA A 185 -3.85 1.98 6.58
N ILE A 186 -4.65 0.91 6.44
CA ILE A 186 -4.97 0.27 5.17
C ILE A 186 -6.50 0.22 5.06
N SER A 187 -7.06 0.52 3.90
CA SER A 187 -8.49 0.32 3.65
C SER A 187 -8.76 -0.15 2.23
N VAL A 188 -9.82 -0.91 2.09
CA VAL A 188 -10.38 -1.35 0.82
C VAL A 188 -11.89 -1.16 0.87
N GLN A 189 -12.46 -0.60 -0.20
CA GLN A 189 -13.89 -0.29 -0.31
C GLN A 189 -14.52 -1.11 -1.43
N ASP A 190 -15.71 -1.63 -1.16
CA ASP A 190 -16.51 -2.43 -2.09
C ASP A 190 -15.70 -3.55 -2.78
N ALA A 191 -14.84 -4.22 -2.01
CA ALA A 191 -14.05 -5.33 -2.50
C ALA A 191 -14.94 -6.54 -2.80
N ASN A 192 -14.65 -7.23 -3.87
CA ASN A 192 -15.27 -8.48 -4.24
C ASN A 192 -14.21 -9.43 -4.78
N ALA A 193 -14.41 -10.72 -4.53
CA ALA A 193 -13.53 -11.77 -5.00
C ALA A 193 -14.36 -12.90 -5.57
N ALA A 194 -13.90 -13.51 -6.66
CA ALA A 194 -14.51 -14.70 -7.21
C ALA A 194 -13.43 -15.71 -7.55
N ILE A 195 -13.67 -16.97 -7.20
CA ILE A 195 -12.81 -18.10 -7.52
C ILE A 195 -13.58 -18.99 -8.47
N LYS A 196 -13.00 -19.31 -9.62
CA LYS A 196 -13.63 -20.19 -10.62
C LYS A 196 -14.04 -21.52 -9.97
N ASP A 197 -15.24 -22.00 -10.30
CA ASP A 197 -15.84 -23.24 -9.78
C ASP A 197 -16.16 -23.23 -8.27
N TRP A 198 -15.96 -22.12 -7.57
CA TRP A 198 -16.49 -21.94 -6.22
C TRP A 198 -17.96 -21.50 -6.28
N PRO A 199 -18.85 -22.05 -5.43
CA PRO A 199 -20.30 -21.88 -5.55
C PRO A 199 -20.83 -20.48 -5.19
N GLN A 200 -20.02 -19.42 -5.20
CA GLN A 200 -20.29 -18.25 -4.37
C GLN A 200 -20.09 -16.88 -5.02
N ILE A 201 -21.09 -16.03 -4.75
CA ILE A 201 -21.03 -14.57 -4.79
C ILE A 201 -20.55 -14.15 -3.39
N PHE A 202 -19.28 -13.76 -3.24
CA PHE A 202 -18.85 -13.12 -2.00
C PHE A 202 -19.64 -11.80 -1.87
N PRO A 203 -20.23 -11.50 -0.70
CA PRO A 203 -20.80 -10.17 -0.50
C PRO A 203 -19.68 -9.14 -0.66
N LYS A 204 -20.01 -7.99 -1.23
CA LYS A 204 -19.07 -6.87 -1.26
C LYS A 204 -18.61 -6.57 0.16
N LEU A 205 -17.30 -6.44 0.33
CA LEU A 205 -16.65 -6.22 1.60
C LEU A 205 -15.90 -4.89 1.55
N SER A 206 -16.20 -4.01 2.49
CA SER A 206 -15.32 -2.91 2.84
C SER A 206 -14.54 -3.29 4.10
N ALA A 207 -13.23 -3.11 4.09
CA ALA A 207 -12.40 -3.43 5.25
C ALA A 207 -11.38 -2.33 5.51
N SER A 208 -11.03 -2.12 6.77
CA SER A 208 -9.95 -1.22 7.16
C SER A 208 -9.15 -1.79 8.32
N ILE A 209 -7.88 -1.43 8.38
CA ILE A 209 -6.91 -1.82 9.39
C ILE A 209 -6.17 -0.56 9.80
N ASP A 210 -6.07 -0.33 11.10
CA ASP A 210 -5.32 0.74 11.73
C ASP A 210 -4.48 0.14 12.86
N LEU A 211 -3.16 0.24 12.75
CA LEU A 211 -2.20 -0.39 13.65
C LEU A 211 -0.97 0.46 13.92
N THR A 212 -0.29 0.14 15.01
CA THR A 212 1.05 0.62 15.35
C THR A 212 1.97 -0.57 15.56
N VAL A 213 3.17 -0.56 14.98
CA VAL A 213 4.20 -1.59 15.20
C VAL A 213 5.40 -0.95 15.90
N ALA A 214 5.69 -1.41 17.12
CA ALA A 214 6.71 -0.84 17.98
C ALA A 214 8.13 -1.14 17.46
N GLY A 215 8.98 -0.11 17.41
CA GLY A 215 10.38 -0.24 17.00
C GLY A 215 10.59 -0.60 15.52
N LYS A 216 9.54 -0.55 14.69
CA LYS A 216 9.54 -1.00 13.29
C LYS A 216 9.42 0.14 12.28
N ALA A 217 9.82 1.36 12.65
CA ALA A 217 9.84 2.52 11.75
C ALA A 217 10.60 2.27 10.43
N GLY A 218 11.63 1.41 10.45
CA GLY A 218 12.45 1.08 9.28
C GLY A 218 11.78 0.17 8.24
N LEU A 219 10.57 -0.35 8.49
CA LEU A 219 9.86 -1.14 7.48
C LEU A 219 9.40 -0.29 6.28
N ILE A 220 9.12 0.99 6.51
CA ILE A 220 8.62 1.91 5.47
C ILE A 220 9.66 2.23 4.39
N ASP A 221 10.96 2.11 4.69
CA ASP A 221 12.07 2.36 3.76
C ASP A 221 12.96 1.13 3.55
N GLY A 222 12.59 -0.02 4.11
CA GLY A 222 13.33 -1.29 4.00
C GLY A 222 14.64 -1.33 4.79
N SER A 223 14.90 -0.38 5.68
CA SER A 223 16.07 -0.43 6.57
C SER A 223 15.93 -1.50 7.67
N ASP A 224 14.70 -1.87 8.06
CA ASP A 224 14.44 -3.03 8.92
C ASP A 224 14.38 -4.31 8.08
N ARG A 225 15.41 -5.15 8.22
CA ARG A 225 15.55 -6.42 7.50
C ARG A 225 14.85 -7.60 8.16
N ASN A 226 14.42 -7.46 9.42
CA ASN A 226 13.81 -8.54 10.18
C ASN A 226 12.29 -8.59 9.94
N GLY A 227 11.73 -7.63 9.20
CA GLY A 227 10.31 -7.57 8.91
C GLY A 227 9.52 -7.45 10.21
N LEU A 228 8.43 -8.20 10.29
CA LEU A 228 7.58 -8.26 11.48
C LEU A 228 7.99 -9.36 12.49
N ASN A 229 9.07 -10.11 12.23
CA ASN A 229 9.55 -11.10 13.20
C ASN A 229 10.03 -10.41 14.48
N GLY A 230 9.62 -10.96 15.63
CA GLY A 230 9.87 -10.36 16.95
C GLY A 230 9.14 -9.05 17.20
N ALA A 231 8.23 -8.62 16.31
CA ALA A 231 7.55 -7.35 16.44
C ALA A 231 6.46 -7.40 17.51
N THR A 232 6.23 -6.26 18.16
CA THR A 232 5.06 -6.04 19.02
C THR A 232 4.29 -4.84 18.50
N GLY A 233 3.01 -4.76 18.79
CA GLY A 233 2.19 -3.67 18.28
C GLY A 233 0.81 -3.61 18.90
N ASP A 234 0.10 -2.56 18.53
CA ASP A 234 -1.28 -2.32 18.91
C ASP A 234 -2.16 -2.27 17.67
N LEU A 235 -3.19 -3.11 17.65
CA LEU A 235 -4.23 -3.06 16.66
C LEU A 235 -5.31 -2.10 17.14
N ARG A 236 -5.19 -0.83 16.74
CA ARG A 236 -6.14 0.22 17.11
C ARG A 236 -7.53 -0.12 16.61
N ARG A 237 -7.63 -0.62 15.37
CA ARG A 237 -8.90 -1.05 14.78
C ARG A 237 -8.73 -1.89 13.53
N ILE A 238 -9.43 -3.02 13.43
CA ILE A 238 -9.80 -3.63 12.16
C ILE A 238 -11.31 -3.55 12.03
N VAL A 239 -11.81 -3.20 10.85
CA VAL A 239 -13.22 -3.23 10.51
C VAL A 239 -13.42 -4.09 9.28
N ALA A 240 -14.43 -4.94 9.31
CA ALA A 240 -14.99 -5.61 8.15
C ALA A 240 -16.49 -5.29 8.07
N ASP A 241 -16.93 -4.76 6.94
CA ASP A 241 -18.31 -4.33 6.69
C ASP A 241 -18.80 -4.96 5.38
N ILE A 242 -19.89 -5.72 5.46
CA ILE A 242 -20.53 -6.36 4.31
C ILE A 242 -21.92 -5.77 4.01
N GLY A 243 -22.17 -4.52 4.43
CA GLY A 243 -23.39 -3.75 4.22
C GLY A 243 -24.49 -4.00 5.26
N ASP A 244 -25.55 -3.19 5.22
CA ASP A 244 -26.74 -3.29 6.10
C ASP A 244 -26.43 -3.30 7.60
N GLY A 245 -25.36 -2.64 8.03
CA GLY A 245 -24.92 -2.61 9.43
C GLY A 245 -24.29 -3.93 9.92
N LYS A 246 -23.97 -4.86 9.01
CA LYS A 246 -23.19 -6.06 9.30
C LYS A 246 -21.71 -5.66 9.40
N VAL A 247 -21.33 -5.20 10.58
CA VAL A 247 -19.98 -4.72 10.90
C VAL A 247 -19.32 -5.63 11.93
N MET A 248 -18.07 -5.99 11.67
CA MET A 248 -17.19 -6.68 12.60
C MET A 248 -16.02 -5.77 12.91
N THR A 249 -15.71 -5.58 14.20
CA THR A 249 -14.57 -4.78 14.66
C THR A 249 -13.65 -5.63 15.53
N LEU A 250 -12.34 -5.56 15.30
CA LEU A 250 -11.32 -6.22 16.11
C LEU A 250 -10.31 -5.18 16.62
N THR A 251 -9.95 -5.27 17.89
CA THR A 251 -8.97 -4.36 18.53
C THR A 251 -8.10 -5.12 19.51
N GLY A 252 -6.87 -4.65 19.78
CA GLY A 252 -6.05 -5.17 20.87
C GLY A 252 -4.56 -5.33 20.53
N PRO A 253 -3.71 -5.58 21.54
CA PRO A 253 -2.29 -5.74 21.33
C PRO A 253 -1.97 -7.07 20.64
N PHE A 254 -0.91 -7.04 19.83
CA PHE A 254 -0.35 -8.20 19.19
C PHE A 254 1.17 -8.26 19.33
N SER A 255 1.70 -9.46 19.10
CA SER A 255 3.12 -9.74 19.03
C SER A 255 3.37 -10.88 18.07
N PHE A 256 4.52 -10.86 17.40
CA PHE A 256 5.04 -11.98 16.63
C PHE A 256 6.31 -12.46 17.32
N ASP A 257 6.47 -13.78 17.43
CA ASP A 257 7.75 -14.34 17.84
C ASP A 257 8.76 -14.34 16.68
N GLU A 258 9.97 -14.83 16.94
CA GLU A 258 11.05 -14.94 15.94
C GLU A 258 10.71 -15.93 14.81
N GLN A 259 9.68 -16.77 14.99
CA GLN A 259 9.18 -17.70 13.98
C GLN A 259 7.97 -17.13 13.22
N GLY A 260 7.60 -15.87 13.48
CA GLY A 260 6.47 -15.21 12.83
C GLY A 260 5.10 -15.66 13.35
N LEU A 261 5.03 -16.35 14.50
CA LEU A 261 3.75 -16.79 15.07
C LEU A 261 3.11 -15.67 15.88
N LEU A 262 1.85 -15.36 15.54
CA LEU A 262 1.04 -14.34 16.20
C LEU A 262 0.66 -14.75 17.63
N SER A 263 0.81 -13.84 18.58
CA SER A 263 0.21 -13.92 19.91
C SER A 263 -0.45 -12.60 20.27
N GLY A 264 -1.61 -12.62 20.91
CA GLY A 264 -2.34 -11.41 21.24
C GLY A 264 -3.65 -11.66 21.96
N LYS A 265 -4.19 -10.60 22.56
CA LYS A 265 -5.53 -10.60 23.15
C LYS A 265 -6.34 -9.55 22.42
N PHE A 266 -7.38 -9.99 21.74
CA PHE A 266 -8.19 -9.12 20.90
C PHE A 266 -9.62 -9.08 21.41
N LYS A 267 -10.23 -7.91 21.37
CA LYS A 267 -11.65 -7.75 21.57
C LYS A 267 -12.33 -7.75 20.20
N LEU A 268 -13.17 -8.75 19.97
CA LEU A 268 -14.00 -8.88 18.79
C LEU A 268 -15.41 -8.36 19.11
N GLU A 269 -15.89 -7.43 18.30
CA GLU A 269 -17.26 -6.95 18.33
C GLU A 269 -17.95 -7.26 17.01
N ILE A 270 -19.13 -7.86 17.07
CA ILE A 270 -19.95 -8.20 15.89
C ILE A 270 -21.30 -7.52 16.06
N GLU A 271 -21.67 -6.70 15.08
CA GLU A 271 -22.99 -6.10 14.95
C GLU A 271 -23.80 -6.88 13.92
N GLN A 272 -25.09 -7.11 14.20
CA GLN A 272 -25.98 -7.93 13.35
C GLN A 272 -25.50 -9.40 13.23
N LEU A 273 -25.23 -10.06 14.35
CA LEU A 273 -24.71 -11.44 14.38
C LEU A 273 -25.57 -12.43 13.59
N GLY A 274 -26.90 -12.35 13.71
CA GLY A 274 -27.83 -13.21 12.96
C GLY A 274 -27.64 -13.04 11.44
N PRO A 275 -27.85 -11.82 10.90
CA PRO A 275 -27.59 -11.52 9.49
C PRO A 275 -26.18 -11.88 8.99
N TRP A 276 -25.13 -11.68 9.81
CA TRP A 276 -23.79 -12.18 9.49
C TRP A 276 -23.75 -13.68 9.28
N GLY A 277 -24.35 -14.44 10.20
CA GLY A 277 -24.46 -15.89 10.09
C GLY A 277 -25.24 -16.31 8.84
N ASP A 278 -26.29 -15.58 8.48
CA ASP A 278 -27.06 -15.86 7.26
C ASP A 278 -26.25 -15.60 5.99
N SER A 279 -25.50 -14.49 5.92
CA SER A 279 -24.57 -14.22 4.81
C SER A 279 -23.50 -15.31 4.71
N LEU A 280 -22.91 -15.73 5.83
CA LEU A 280 -21.93 -16.82 5.85
C LEU A 280 -22.51 -18.17 5.45
N LYS A 281 -23.79 -18.46 5.71
CA LYS A 281 -24.44 -19.71 5.28
C LYS A 281 -24.79 -19.71 3.79
N GLN A 282 -25.25 -18.56 3.29
CA GLN A 282 -25.53 -18.38 1.87
C GLN A 282 -24.25 -18.51 1.05
N ALA A 283 -23.18 -17.91 1.57
CA ALA A 283 -21.84 -18.07 1.06
C ALA A 283 -21.38 -19.55 1.18
N PHE A 284 -21.29 -19.97 2.43
CA PHE A 284 -20.78 -21.20 3.03
C PHE A 284 -21.72 -22.40 3.21
N PRO A 285 -22.51 -22.95 2.25
CA PRO A 285 -23.51 -23.98 2.57
C PRO A 285 -22.95 -25.18 3.35
N ASP A 286 -21.73 -25.63 3.00
CA ASP A 286 -21.08 -26.79 3.61
C ASP A 286 -20.78 -26.60 5.10
N ILE A 287 -20.58 -25.36 5.56
CA ILE A 287 -20.31 -25.03 6.96
C ILE A 287 -21.55 -24.51 7.70
N ALA A 288 -22.74 -24.57 7.09
CA ALA A 288 -23.92 -23.91 7.63
C ALA A 288 -24.35 -24.41 9.01
N SER A 289 -24.17 -25.70 9.30
CA SER A 289 -24.42 -26.29 10.61
C SER A 289 -23.48 -25.73 11.69
N THR A 290 -22.19 -25.59 11.35
CA THR A 290 -21.16 -24.98 12.20
C THR A 290 -21.48 -23.52 12.47
N VAL A 291 -21.84 -22.76 11.43
CA VAL A 291 -22.23 -21.35 11.56
C VAL A 291 -23.44 -21.21 12.48
N ASN A 292 -24.49 -22.03 12.30
CA ASN A 292 -25.66 -22.00 13.18
C ASN A 292 -25.31 -22.28 14.65
N THR A 293 -24.39 -23.21 14.90
CA THR A 293 -23.94 -23.56 16.25
C THR A 293 -23.16 -22.40 16.87
N ALA A 294 -22.22 -21.82 16.13
CA ALA A 294 -21.44 -20.68 16.57
C ALA A 294 -22.34 -19.45 16.84
N THR A 295 -23.25 -19.11 15.92
CA THR A 295 -24.20 -18.01 16.08
C THR A 295 -25.09 -18.19 17.31
N LYS A 296 -25.60 -19.39 17.57
CA LYS A 296 -26.40 -19.67 18.78
C LYS A 296 -25.59 -19.50 20.05
N LEU A 297 -24.36 -20.01 20.08
CA LEU A 297 -23.47 -19.89 21.22
C LEU A 297 -23.12 -18.43 21.52
N LEU A 298 -22.72 -17.67 20.49
CA LEU A 298 -22.40 -16.25 20.61
C LEU A 298 -23.61 -15.42 21.04
N LYS A 299 -24.80 -15.73 20.51
CA LYS A 299 -26.05 -15.08 20.92
C LYS A 299 -26.41 -15.37 22.38
N ALA A 300 -26.14 -16.58 22.86
CA ALA A 300 -26.32 -16.92 24.28
C ALA A 300 -25.36 -16.13 25.19
N LEU A 301 -24.10 -15.98 24.78
CA LEU A 301 -23.10 -15.16 25.51
C LEU A 301 -23.49 -13.67 25.54
N ALA A 302 -24.16 -13.18 24.50
CA ALA A 302 -24.63 -11.80 24.40
C ALA A 302 -26.03 -11.57 25.04
N GLY A 303 -26.52 -12.48 25.87
CA GLY A 303 -27.82 -12.33 26.53
C GLY A 303 -29.01 -12.30 25.57
N GLY A 304 -28.87 -12.92 24.39
CA GLY A 304 -29.90 -12.96 23.36
C GLY A 304 -29.87 -11.78 22.37
N GLY A 305 -28.94 -10.82 22.54
CA GLY A 305 -28.76 -9.71 21.60
C GLY A 305 -28.10 -10.10 20.28
N ASP A 306 -28.28 -9.27 19.27
CA ASP A 306 -27.60 -9.41 17.96
C ASP A 306 -26.29 -8.61 17.87
N LYS A 307 -25.92 -7.91 18.93
CA LYS A 307 -24.58 -7.35 19.13
C LYS A 307 -23.81 -8.23 20.11
N VAL A 308 -22.65 -8.71 19.70
CA VAL A 308 -21.81 -9.60 20.51
C VAL A 308 -20.44 -8.99 20.69
N SER A 309 -19.90 -9.10 21.92
CA SER A 309 -18.52 -8.77 22.22
C SER A 309 -17.86 -9.96 22.90
N VAL A 310 -16.76 -10.45 22.33
CA VAL A 310 -16.00 -11.59 22.87
C VAL A 310 -14.51 -11.31 22.86
N ASP A 311 -13.83 -11.84 23.86
CA ASP A 311 -12.37 -11.85 23.89
C ASP A 311 -11.85 -13.02 23.05
N LEU A 312 -10.95 -12.72 22.13
CA LEU A 312 -10.16 -13.67 21.38
C LEU A 312 -8.74 -13.70 21.95
N VAL A 313 -8.22 -14.89 22.19
CA VAL A 313 -6.84 -15.08 22.62
C VAL A 313 -6.13 -15.89 21.55
N VAL A 314 -5.03 -15.35 21.03
CA VAL A 314 -4.12 -16.06 20.14
C VAL A 314 -2.83 -16.31 20.91
N ASP A 315 -2.42 -17.57 20.98
CA ASP A 315 -1.16 -18.00 21.58
C ASP A 315 -0.33 -18.78 20.57
N ARG A 316 0.73 -18.14 20.07
CA ARG A 316 1.63 -18.65 19.02
C ARG A 316 0.90 -19.30 17.85
N GLY A 317 -0.05 -18.55 17.31
CA GLY A 317 -0.91 -18.94 16.20
C GLY A 317 -2.16 -19.71 16.60
N ASN A 318 -2.27 -20.28 17.80
CA ASN A 318 -3.48 -20.98 18.21
C ASN A 318 -4.54 -19.98 18.69
N ALA A 319 -5.64 -19.85 17.94
CA ALA A 319 -6.71 -18.91 18.24
C ALA A 319 -7.82 -19.58 19.05
N THR A 320 -8.29 -18.89 20.09
CA THR A 320 -9.39 -19.33 20.95
C THR A 320 -10.38 -18.19 21.25
N VAL A 321 -11.66 -18.52 21.43
CA VAL A 321 -12.68 -17.61 21.99
C VAL A 321 -12.77 -17.80 23.49
N SER A 322 -12.74 -16.70 24.23
CA SER A 322 -12.82 -16.64 25.70
C SER A 322 -11.77 -17.51 26.41
N GLY A 323 -10.69 -17.88 25.70
CA GLY A 323 -9.56 -18.67 26.22
C GLY A 323 -9.72 -20.19 26.20
N PHE A 324 -10.85 -20.75 25.73
CA PHE A 324 -11.09 -22.21 25.80
C PHE A 324 -11.76 -22.83 24.57
N ILE A 325 -12.41 -22.04 23.71
CA ILE A 325 -13.05 -22.59 22.49
C ILE A 325 -12.06 -22.47 21.33
N PRO A 326 -11.53 -23.58 20.78
CA PRO A 326 -10.57 -23.52 19.69
C PRO A 326 -11.22 -23.01 18.40
N LEU A 327 -10.59 -22.02 17.76
CA LEU A 327 -10.98 -21.49 16.45
C LEU A 327 -10.12 -22.06 15.31
N GLY A 328 -8.90 -22.48 15.62
CA GLY A 328 -7.94 -22.99 14.65
C GLY A 328 -6.54 -22.45 14.87
N ARG A 329 -5.69 -22.62 13.86
CA ARG A 329 -4.29 -22.19 13.89
C ARG A 329 -4.01 -21.21 12.75
N ILE A 330 -3.46 -20.06 13.09
CA ILE A 330 -2.97 -19.04 12.17
C ILE A 330 -1.54 -19.44 11.76
N PRO A 331 -1.23 -19.53 10.45
CA PRO A 331 0.13 -19.81 9.99
C PRO A 331 1.09 -18.65 10.33
N PRO A 332 2.40 -18.92 10.38
CA PRO A 332 3.39 -17.85 10.51
C PRO A 332 3.35 -16.91 9.30
N ILE A 333 3.79 -15.66 9.53
CA ILE A 333 3.96 -14.62 8.50
C ILE A 333 5.12 -14.91 7.53
#